data_AF-A0A3D5SY31-F1
#
_entry.id   AF-A0A3D5SY31-F1
#
_cell.length_a   1.000
_cell.length_b   1.000
_cell.length_c   1.000
_cell.angle_alpha   90.00
_cell.angle_beta   90.00
_cell.angle_gamma   90.00
#
_symmetry.space_group_name_H-M   'P 1'
#
loop_
_entity.id
_entity.type
_entity.pdbx_description
1 polymer ?
#
loop_
_entity_poly.entity_id
_entity_poly.type
_entity_poly.pdbx_seq_one_letter_code
_entity_poly.pdbx_strand_id
1 'polypeptide(L)' 'MAGCAQAESVRTRTVATGLQYPWSVAFLPGGRFLVTERPGRLRVVAPDGRLSPPVAGLPEIAAGGQGGLLDVILDG' A
#
# COMPACT_ATOMS: atom_id res chain seq x y z
N MET A 1 7.59 -28.36 32.18
CA MET A 1 8.46 -27.24 31.74
C MET A 1 7.83 -26.64 30.50
N ALA A 2 7.34 -25.40 30.56
CA ALA A 2 6.77 -24.70 29.42
C ALA A 2 7.92 -24.13 28.57
N GLY A 3 7.99 -24.51 27.30
CA GLY A 3 8.94 -23.92 26.35
C GLY A 3 8.42 -22.56 25.89
N CYS A 4 9.25 -21.53 26.00
CA CYS A 4 8.99 -20.26 25.34
C CYS A 4 8.99 -20.47 23.82
N ALA A 5 8.05 -19.87 23.09
CA ALA A 5 8.10 -19.85 21.64
C ALA A 5 9.39 -19.12 21.20
N GLN A 6 10.26 -19.80 20.43
CA GLN A 6 11.34 -19.13 19.73
C GLN A 6 10.76 -18.31 18.58
N ALA A 7 11.08 -17.01 18.54
CA ALA A 7 10.74 -16.16 17.40
C ALA A 7 11.63 -16.52 16.21
N GLU A 8 11.00 -16.88 15.09
CA GLU A 8 11.68 -17.14 13.82
C GLU A 8 12.23 -15.81 13.24
N SER A 9 13.41 -15.85 12.63
CA SER A 9 14.04 -14.63 12.09
C SER A 9 13.30 -14.11 10.86
N VAL A 10 12.79 -12.88 10.91
CA VAL A 10 12.11 -12.23 9.78
C VAL A 10 13.14 -11.54 8.87
N ARG A 11 13.05 -11.76 7.55
CA ARG A 11 13.80 -11.00 6.55
C ARG A 11 12.90 -9.95 5.92
N THR A 12 13.37 -8.71 5.88
CA THR A 12 12.67 -7.60 5.23
C THR A 12 13.30 -7.28 3.87
N ARG A 13 12.47 -6.82 2.93
CA ARG A 13 12.92 -6.29 1.63
C ARG A 13 12.10 -5.05 1.33
N THR A 14 12.77 -3.96 0.96
CA THR A 14 12.09 -2.76 0.45
C THR A 14 11.48 -3.08 -0.91
N VAL A 15 10.16 -2.94 -1.02
CA VAL A 15 9.41 -3.18 -2.27
C VAL A 15 9.30 -1.91 -3.10
N ALA A 16 9.01 -0.77 -2.47
CA ALA A 16 8.91 0.53 -3.11
C ALA A 16 9.29 1.64 -2.13
N THR A 17 9.68 2.79 -2.66
CA THR A 17 10.01 4.01 -1.91
C THR A 17 9.28 5.22 -2.50
N GLY A 18 9.28 6.36 -1.80
CA GLY A 18 8.66 7.59 -2.31
C GLY A 18 7.13 7.67 -2.17
N LEU A 19 6.53 6.76 -1.39
CA LEU A 19 5.13 6.80 -0.99
C LEU A 19 4.93 7.80 0.17
N GLN A 20 3.77 8.46 0.20
CA GLN A 20 3.39 9.47 1.19
C GLN A 20 2.23 8.95 2.03
N TYR A 21 2.51 8.57 3.29
CA TYR A 21 1.53 7.96 4.20
C TYR A 21 0.74 6.80 3.53
N PRO A 22 1.40 5.74 3.06
CA PRO A 22 0.71 4.59 2.46
C PRO A 22 -0.23 3.95 3.49
N TRP A 23 -1.44 3.56 3.06
CA TRP A 23 -2.50 3.04 3.92
C TRP A 23 -2.85 1.58 3.61
N SER A 24 -3.31 1.30 2.39
CA SER A 24 -3.71 -0.04 1.95
C SER A 24 -2.95 -0.50 0.71
N VAL A 25 -2.88 -1.82 0.53
CA VAL A 25 -2.24 -2.49 -0.61
C VAL A 25 -3.20 -3.53 -1.17
N ALA A 26 -3.46 -3.49 -2.49
CA ALA A 26 -4.17 -4.55 -3.20
C ALA A 26 -3.31 -5.12 -4.34
N PHE A 27 -3.27 -6.44 -4.45
CA PHE A 27 -2.43 -7.16 -5.42
C PHE A 27 -3.12 -7.26 -6.78
N LEU A 28 -2.43 -6.85 -7.85
CA LEU A 28 -2.92 -6.95 -9.22
C LEU A 28 -2.26 -8.14 -9.96
N PRO A 29 -2.93 -8.69 -10.99
CA PRO A 29 -2.28 -9.62 -11.92
C PRO A 29 -1.00 -9.02 -12.54
N GLY A 30 0.00 -9.88 -12.72
CA GLY A 30 1.31 -9.49 -13.26
C GLY A 30 2.28 -8.90 -12.23
N GLY A 31 2.02 -9.09 -10.93
CA GLY A 31 2.94 -8.70 -9.85
C GLY A 31 2.99 -7.19 -9.56
N ARG A 32 1.96 -6.47 -10.00
CA ARG A 32 1.75 -5.06 -9.66
C ARG A 32 0.92 -4.95 -8.38
N PHE A 33 0.94 -3.77 -7.78
CA PHE A 33 0.14 -3.48 -6.59
C PHE A 33 -0.52 -2.11 -6.72
N LEU A 34 -1.74 -1.98 -6.20
CA LEU A 34 -2.34 -0.70 -5.87
C LEU A 34 -1.91 -0.31 -4.46
N VAL A 35 -1.55 0.96 -4.26
CA VAL A 35 -1.28 1.53 -2.94
C VAL A 35 -2.06 2.82 -2.77
N THR A 36 -2.87 2.90 -1.73
CA THR A 36 -3.52 4.16 -1.34
C THR A 36 -2.56 4.99 -0.47
N GLU A 37 -2.45 6.26 -0.78
CA GLU A 37 -1.73 7.27 -0.01
C GLU A 37 -2.78 8.14 0.69
N ARG A 38 -2.72 8.20 2.02
CA ARG A 38 -3.73 8.87 2.86
C ARG A 38 -4.08 10.31 2.40
N PRO A 39 -3.15 11.13 1.87
CA PRO A 39 -3.45 12.47 1.34
C PRO A 39 -4.37 12.51 0.11
N GLY A 40 -4.87 11.37 -0.38
CA GLY A 40 -5.87 11.34 -1.45
C GLY A 40 -5.33 10.85 -2.80
N ARG A 41 -4.28 10.01 -2.81
CA ARG A 41 -3.69 9.52 -4.07
C ARG A 41 -3.70 8.00 -4.11
N LEU A 42 -4.08 7.44 -5.25
CA LEU A 42 -3.89 6.02 -5.56
C LEU A 42 -2.68 5.87 -6.48
N ARG A 43 -1.78 4.93 -6.18
CA ARG A 43 -0.57 4.66 -6.96
C ARG A 43 -0.56 3.23 -7.45
N VAL A 44 -0.06 3.01 -8.66
CA VAL A 44 0.34 1.69 -9.12
C VAL A 44 1.83 1.53 -8.85
N VAL A 45 2.19 0.44 -8.19
CA VAL A 45 3.58 0.00 -7.97
C VAL A 45 3.89 -1.10 -8.98
N ALA A 46 4.88 -0.86 -9.84
CA ALA A 46 5.39 -1.86 -10.78
C ALA A 46 6.18 -2.97 -10.03
N PRO A 47 6.41 -4.15 -10.65
CA PRO A 47 7.12 -5.25 -9.98
C PRO A 47 8.57 -4.90 -9.56
N ASP A 48 9.16 -3.90 -10.22
CA ASP A 48 10.49 -3.35 -9.92
C ASP A 48 10.47 -2.23 -8.85
N GLY A 49 9.31 -1.92 -8.28
CA GLY A 49 9.14 -0.92 -7.23
C GLY A 49 8.91 0.51 -7.74
N ARG A 50 8.90 0.75 -9.07
CA ARG A 50 8.62 2.08 -9.62
C ARG A 50 7.16 2.48 -9.37
N LEU A 51 6.96 3.73 -8.97
CA LEU A 51 5.65 4.33 -8.78
C LEU A 51 5.14 4.96 -10.08
N SER A 52 3.88 4.71 -10.41
CA SER A 52 3.16 5.51 -11.42
C SER A 52 2.95 6.95 -10.94
N PRO A 53 2.55 7.89 -11.81
CA PRO A 53 1.79 9.07 -11.39
C PRO A 53 0.51 8.67 -10.61
N PRO A 54 -0.09 9.59 -9.84
CA PRO A 54 -1.40 9.34 -9.23
C PRO A 54 -2.43 8.90 -10.26
N VAL A 55 -3.21 7.88 -9.92
CA VAL A 55 -4.33 7.44 -10.75
C VAL A 55 -5.39 8.55 -10.76
N ALA A 56 -5.87 8.89 -11.95
CA ALA A 56 -6.91 9.91 -12.14
C ALA A 56 -8.32 9.35 -11.89
N GLY A 57 -9.30 10.24 -11.73
CA GLY A 57 -10.71 9.87 -11.61
C GLY A 57 -11.19 9.52 -10.20
N LEU A 58 -10.34 9.68 -9.19
CA LEU A 58 -10.78 9.64 -7.79
C LEU A 58 -11.71 10.83 -7.48
N PRO A 59 -12.70 10.67 -6.60
CA PRO A 59 -13.47 11.78 -6.09
C PRO A 59 -12.59 12.70 -5.23
N GLU A 60 -13.13 13.87 -4.85
CA GLU A 60 -12.51 14.69 -3.81
C GLU A 60 -12.41 13.89 -2.51
N ILE A 61 -11.22 13.90 -1.89
CA ILE A 61 -10.94 13.15 -0.66
C ILE A 61 -10.79 14.12 0.49
N ALA A 62 -11.61 13.94 1.53
CA ALA A 62 -11.46 14.66 2.79
C ALA A 62 -10.26 14.11 3.59
N ALA A 63 -9.07 14.66 3.32
CA ALA A 63 -7.85 14.31 4.04
C ALA A 63 -7.65 15.24 5.26
N GLY A 64 -7.55 14.66 6.45
CA GLY A 64 -7.35 15.40 7.69
C GLY A 64 -7.57 14.55 8.93
N GLY A 65 -6.81 14.81 10.00
CA GLY A 65 -6.84 13.96 11.20
C GLY A 65 -6.52 12.49 10.87
N GLN A 66 -7.52 11.63 11.04
CA GLN A 66 -7.43 10.20 10.67
C GLN A 66 -8.07 9.88 9.31
N GLY A 67 -8.72 10.86 8.66
CA GLY A 67 -9.38 10.72 7.36
C GLY A 67 -8.41 10.84 6.18
N GLY A 68 -8.84 10.33 5.02
CA GLY A 68 -8.08 10.33 3.78
C GLY A 68 -8.55 9.24 2.82
N LEU A 69 -7.70 8.90 1.84
CA LEU A 69 -7.92 7.72 1.00
C LEU A 69 -7.41 6.49 1.76
N LEU A 70 -8.34 5.67 2.23
CA LEU A 70 -8.06 4.56 3.14
C LEU A 70 -7.94 3.25 2.38
N ASP A 71 -8.91 2.35 2.51
CA ASP A 71 -8.81 1.00 1.96
C ASP A 71 -9.08 0.95 0.46
N VAL A 72 -8.53 -0.07 -0.20
CA VAL A 72 -8.82 -0.41 -1.60
C VAL A 72 -8.95 -1.92 -1.72
N ILE A 73 -9.99 -2.36 -2.41
CA ILE A 73 -10.24 -3.77 -2.71
C ILE A 73 -10.58 -3.92 -4.19
N LEU A 74 -10.21 -5.06 -4.77
CA LEU A 74 -10.62 -5.42 -6.12
C LEU A 74 -12.03 -5.99 -6.08
N ASP A 75 -12.82 -5.74 -7.12
CA ASP A 75 -14.22 -6.13 -7.24
C ASP A 75 -14.43 -7.64 -7.53
N GLY A 76 -13.42 -8.31 -8.09
CA GLY A 76 -13.40 -9.77 -8.27
C GLY A 76 -14.06 -10.25 -9.55
#